data_AF-A0ABD1F8M3-F1
#
_entry.id   AF-A0ABD1F8M3-F1
#
_cell.length_a   1.000
_cell.length_b   1.000
_cell.length_c   1.000
_cell.angle_alpha   90.00
_cell.angle_beta   90.00
_cell.angle_gamma   90.00
#
_symmetry.space_group_name_H-M   'P 1'
#
loop_
_entity.id
_entity.type
_entity.pdbx_description
1 polymer ?
#
loop_
_entity_poly.entity_id
_entity_poly.type
_entity_poly.pdbx_seq_one_letter_code
_entity_poly.pdbx_strand_id
1 'polypeptide(L)'
;MKLLLPFFLIFLVTLAQEDPLNFETVHAKCQSDPETGIYGSAVDDFENDHSKTTLPENFNKHVQCMANGVNIIKDNGKVNVEGIREQAKKVIHDTEEVEKVVKECAVDFATNHETLHQVWQCLHKKGVLQSKNKHE
;
A
#
# COMPACT_ATOMS: atom_id res chain seq x y z
N MET A 1 -42.66 -4.76 41.61
CA MET A 1 -41.23 -4.78 42.00
C MET A 1 -40.42 -4.96 40.73
N LYS A 2 -39.57 -3.99 40.37
CA LYS A 2 -38.92 -3.87 39.06
C LYS A 2 -37.84 -4.95 38.89
N LEU A 3 -37.93 -5.78 37.84
CA LEU A 3 -36.84 -6.61 37.36
C LEU A 3 -35.78 -5.71 36.69
N LEU A 4 -34.55 -5.71 37.21
CA LEU A 4 -33.39 -5.09 36.58
C LEU A 4 -32.63 -6.17 35.81
N LEU A 5 -32.72 -6.14 34.49
CA LEU A 5 -31.82 -6.88 33.59
C LEU A 5 -30.69 -5.93 33.18
N PRO A 6 -29.42 -6.18 33.54
CA PRO A 6 -28.32 -5.38 33.05
C PRO A 6 -28.08 -5.71 31.57
N PHE A 7 -28.34 -4.71 30.72
CA PHE A 7 -27.92 -4.68 29.32
C PHE A 7 -26.38 -4.62 29.28
N PHE A 8 -25.72 -5.77 29.21
CA PHE A 8 -24.31 -5.84 28.84
C PHE A 8 -24.22 -5.63 27.32
N LEU A 9 -24.07 -4.37 26.91
CA LEU A 9 -23.73 -4.00 25.53
C LEU A 9 -22.31 -4.46 25.24
N ILE A 10 -22.18 -5.65 24.65
CA ILE A 10 -20.93 -6.11 24.04
C ILE A 10 -20.78 -5.31 22.74
N PHE A 11 -19.96 -4.25 22.77
CA PHE A 11 -19.43 -3.63 21.55
C PHE A 11 -18.44 -4.62 20.92
N LEU A 12 -18.94 -5.46 20.02
CA LEU A 12 -18.08 -6.15 19.04
C LEU A 12 -17.56 -5.09 18.08
N VAL A 13 -16.38 -4.54 18.36
CA VAL A 13 -15.61 -3.80 17.37
C VAL A 13 -15.14 -4.84 16.34
N THR A 14 -15.93 -5.03 15.30
CA THR A 14 -15.48 -5.75 14.11
C THR A 14 -14.44 -4.87 13.44
N LEU A 15 -13.16 -5.20 13.61
CA LEU A 15 -12.12 -4.69 12.72
C LEU A 15 -12.47 -5.20 11.32
N ALA A 16 -13.05 -4.33 10.50
CA ALA A 16 -13.29 -4.61 9.10
C ALA A 16 -11.91 -4.81 8.46
N GLN A 17 -11.55 -6.06 8.21
CA GLN A 17 -10.41 -6.38 7.37
C GLN A 17 -10.87 -6.11 5.93
N GLU A 18 -10.65 -4.88 5.46
CA GLU A 18 -10.93 -4.49 4.08
C GLU A 18 -10.08 -5.38 3.16
N ASP A 19 -10.69 -6.06 2.19
CA ASP A 19 -9.96 -6.75 1.14
C ASP A 19 -8.97 -5.78 0.46
N PRO A 20 -7.78 -6.24 0.05
CA PRO A 20 -6.82 -5.37 -0.62
C PRO A 20 -7.42 -4.79 -1.89
N LEU A 21 -7.79 -3.51 -1.82
CA LEU A 21 -8.36 -2.75 -2.91
C LEU A 21 -7.41 -2.76 -4.11
N ASN A 22 -7.96 -2.65 -5.33
CA ASN A 22 -7.11 -2.50 -6.52
C ASN A 22 -6.35 -1.16 -6.44
N PHE A 23 -5.19 -1.09 -7.11
CA PHE A 23 -4.25 0.04 -7.01
C PHE A 23 -4.92 1.39 -7.29
N GLU A 24 -5.80 1.48 -8.29
CA GLU A 24 -6.53 2.72 -8.65
C GLU A 24 -7.49 3.17 -7.55
N THR A 25 -8.20 2.23 -6.92
CA THR A 25 -9.14 2.55 -5.83
C THR A 25 -8.39 3.02 -4.58
N VAL A 26 -7.26 2.38 -4.26
CA VAL A 26 -6.40 2.84 -3.17
C VAL A 26 -5.83 4.22 -3.48
N HIS A 27 -5.37 4.44 -4.71
CA HIS A 27 -4.86 5.74 -5.13
C HIS A 27 -5.90 6.83 -4.99
N ALA A 28 -7.13 6.61 -5.48
CA ALA A 28 -8.21 7.57 -5.31
C ALA A 28 -8.51 7.87 -3.83
N LYS A 29 -8.52 6.84 -2.97
CA LYS A 29 -8.73 6.98 -1.52
C LYS A 29 -7.62 7.84 -0.89
N CYS A 30 -6.35 7.49 -1.10
CA CYS A 30 -5.20 8.23 -0.57
C CYS A 30 -5.12 9.64 -1.14
N GLN A 31 -5.45 9.82 -2.42
CA GLN A 31 -5.47 11.13 -3.06
C GLN A 31 -6.54 12.06 -2.46
N SER A 32 -7.70 11.51 -2.12
CA SER A 32 -8.83 12.27 -1.54
C SER A 32 -8.65 12.65 -0.07
N ASP A 33 -7.72 12.01 0.64
CA ASP A 33 -7.44 12.29 2.05
C ASP A 33 -6.57 13.55 2.19
N PRO A 34 -6.95 14.54 3.02
CA PRO A 34 -6.21 15.80 3.15
C PRO A 34 -4.80 15.65 3.75
N GLU A 35 -4.52 14.57 4.49
CA GLU A 35 -3.20 14.31 5.07
C GLU A 35 -2.26 13.57 4.10
N THR A 36 -2.83 12.80 3.16
CA THR A 36 -2.06 11.93 2.27
C THR A 36 -2.17 12.30 0.79
N GLY A 37 -3.07 13.19 0.40
CA GLY A 37 -3.27 13.62 -0.98
C GLY A 37 -2.16 14.55 -1.48
N ILE A 38 -1.47 14.14 -2.53
CA ILE A 38 -0.32 14.87 -3.10
C ILE A 38 -0.77 15.65 -4.33
N TYR A 39 -0.50 16.96 -4.38
CA TYR A 39 -0.96 17.82 -5.47
C TYR A 39 0.18 18.69 -6.00
N GLY A 40 0.16 18.94 -7.31
CA GLY A 40 1.08 19.86 -7.97
C GLY A 40 2.12 19.16 -8.85
N SER A 41 2.79 19.96 -9.67
CA SER A 41 3.66 19.49 -10.77
C SER A 41 4.86 18.65 -10.32
N ALA A 42 5.26 18.71 -9.06
CA ALA A 42 6.35 17.88 -8.52
C ALA A 42 5.99 16.38 -8.50
N VAL A 43 4.69 16.05 -8.33
CA VAL A 43 4.20 14.67 -8.41
C VAL A 43 4.23 14.20 -9.87
N ASP A 44 3.67 15.01 -10.78
CA ASP A 44 3.67 14.73 -12.21
C ASP A 44 5.10 14.52 -12.74
N ASP A 45 6.04 15.38 -12.32
CA ASP A 45 7.45 15.25 -12.66
C ASP A 45 8.06 13.94 -12.14
N PHE A 46 7.74 13.52 -10.92
CA PHE A 46 8.23 12.25 -10.35
C PHE A 46 7.62 11.02 -11.01
N GLU A 47 6.33 11.05 -11.37
CA GLU A 47 5.66 9.94 -12.06
C GLU A 47 6.24 9.69 -13.45
N ASN A 48 6.67 10.77 -14.13
CA ASN A 48 7.30 10.76 -15.44
C ASN A 48 8.81 10.47 -15.38
N ASP A 49 9.48 11.01 -14.36
CA ASP A 49 10.92 10.89 -14.15
C ASP A 49 11.24 10.69 -12.66
N HIS A 50 11.34 9.42 -12.27
CA HIS A 50 11.66 9.00 -10.91
C HIS A 50 13.06 9.45 -10.43
N SER A 51 13.89 10.10 -11.26
CA SER A 51 15.17 10.70 -10.86
C SER A 51 15.03 12.11 -10.29
N LYS A 52 13.87 12.76 -10.45
CA LYS A 52 13.54 14.06 -9.86
C LYS A 52 13.43 13.93 -8.34
N THR A 53 14.12 14.82 -7.61
CA THR A 53 14.29 14.69 -6.14
C THR A 53 13.40 15.62 -5.33
N THR A 54 12.74 16.60 -5.96
CA THR A 54 11.81 17.49 -5.25
C THR A 54 10.44 16.83 -5.18
N LEU A 55 10.09 16.34 -4.00
CA LEU A 55 8.79 15.71 -3.72
C LEU A 55 8.01 16.56 -2.70
N PRO A 56 6.67 16.57 -2.76
CA PRO A 56 5.84 17.19 -1.73
C PRO A 56 6.14 16.62 -0.34
N GLU A 57 5.99 17.44 0.70
CA GLU A 57 6.24 17.04 2.09
C GLU A 57 5.44 15.79 2.50
N ASN A 58 4.21 15.67 2.01
CA ASN A 58 3.32 14.56 2.30
C ASN A 58 3.50 13.34 1.37
N PHE A 59 4.49 13.33 0.48
CA PHE A 59 4.76 12.21 -0.42
C PHE A 59 4.96 10.88 0.32
N ASN A 60 5.74 10.89 1.40
CA ASN A 60 5.95 9.68 2.21
C ASN A 60 4.65 9.19 2.86
N LYS A 61 3.75 10.09 3.26
CA LYS A 61 2.44 9.72 3.82
C LYS A 61 1.55 9.11 2.75
N HIS A 62 1.59 9.64 1.54
CA HIS A 62 0.89 9.06 0.40
C HIS A 62 1.36 7.64 0.10
N VAL A 63 2.69 7.44 0.00
CA VAL A 63 3.28 6.11 -0.25
C VAL A 63 2.91 5.12 0.86
N GLN A 64 2.91 5.55 2.13
CA GLN A 64 2.46 4.70 3.24
C GLN A 64 0.97 4.34 3.12
N CYS A 65 0.10 5.30 2.81
CA CYS A 65 -1.32 5.06 2.60
C CYS A 65 -1.55 4.03 1.48
N MET A 66 -0.84 4.20 0.37
CA MET A 66 -0.90 3.28 -0.76
C MET A 66 -0.44 1.88 -0.38
N ALA A 67 0.73 1.76 0.25
CA ALA A 67 1.32 0.48 0.61
C ALA A 67 0.45 -0.31 1.60
N ASN A 68 -0.19 0.38 2.54
CA ASN A 68 -1.15 -0.24 3.46
C ASN A 68 -2.44 -0.64 2.71
N GLY A 69 -2.97 0.24 1.86
CA GLY A 69 -4.21 -0.02 1.13
C GLY A 69 -4.12 -1.18 0.12
N VAL A 70 -2.96 -1.38 -0.49
CA VAL A 70 -2.70 -2.58 -1.31
C VAL A 70 -2.13 -3.76 -0.50
N ASN A 71 -2.06 -3.63 0.82
CA ASN A 71 -1.69 -4.68 1.77
C ASN A 71 -0.25 -5.23 1.62
N ILE A 72 0.71 -4.43 1.14
CA ILE A 72 2.12 -4.88 0.99
C ILE A 72 3.00 -4.54 2.21
N ILE A 73 2.56 -3.57 3.01
CA ILE A 73 3.13 -3.20 4.31
C ILE A 73 2.03 -3.31 5.36
N LYS A 74 2.37 -3.82 6.53
CA LYS A 74 1.47 -3.92 7.69
C LYS A 74 1.47 -2.60 8.47
N ASP A 75 0.47 -2.40 9.32
CA ASP A 75 0.37 -1.20 10.17
C ASP A 75 1.58 -0.96 11.09
N ASN A 76 2.30 -2.03 11.45
CA ASN A 76 3.52 -1.94 12.25
C ASN A 76 4.78 -1.58 11.43
N GLY A 77 4.62 -1.31 10.13
CA GLY A 77 5.68 -0.95 9.19
C GLY A 77 6.53 -2.12 8.69
N LYS A 78 6.14 -3.37 9.00
CA LYS A 78 6.80 -4.57 8.48
C LYS A 78 6.20 -5.02 7.17
N VAL A 79 7.00 -5.74 6.40
CA VAL A 79 6.57 -6.34 5.14
C VAL A 79 5.39 -7.30 5.35
N ASN A 80 4.39 -7.21 4.47
CA ASN A 80 3.38 -8.25 4.32
C ASN A 80 3.72 -9.15 3.12
N VAL A 81 4.43 -10.24 3.39
CA VAL A 81 4.87 -11.21 2.36
C VAL A 81 3.70 -11.79 1.57
N GLU A 82 2.60 -12.14 2.25
CA GLU A 82 1.43 -12.70 1.55
C GLU A 82 0.72 -11.64 0.71
N GLY A 83 0.56 -10.42 1.22
CA GLY A 83 -0.03 -9.35 0.43
C GLY A 83 0.81 -9.00 -0.81
N ILE A 84 2.15 -9.03 -0.71
CA ILE A 84 3.03 -8.89 -1.89
C ILE A 84 2.79 -10.02 -2.89
N ARG A 85 2.70 -11.27 -2.41
CA ARG A 85 2.41 -12.43 -3.25
C ARG A 85 1.05 -12.28 -3.97
N GLU A 86 0.03 -11.84 -3.26
CA GLU A 86 -1.30 -11.59 -3.83
C GLU A 86 -1.27 -10.50 -4.90
N GLN A 87 -0.57 -9.38 -4.66
CA GLN A 87 -0.43 -8.33 -5.67
C GLN A 87 0.36 -8.82 -6.89
N ALA A 88 1.44 -9.57 -6.70
CA ALA A 88 2.21 -10.15 -7.80
C ALA A 88 1.37 -11.09 -8.67
N LYS A 89 0.53 -11.95 -8.06
CA LYS A 89 -0.38 -12.86 -8.78
C LYS A 89 -1.44 -12.15 -9.63
N LYS A 90 -1.75 -10.88 -9.34
CA LYS A 90 -2.68 -10.09 -10.17
C LYS A 90 -2.10 -9.71 -11.52
N VAL A 91 -0.77 -9.70 -11.66
CA VAL A 91 -0.07 -9.26 -12.89
C VAL A 91 0.86 -10.32 -13.48
N ILE A 92 1.35 -11.27 -12.68
CA ILE A 92 2.26 -12.34 -13.10
C ILE A 92 1.53 -13.68 -13.00
N HIS A 93 1.44 -14.39 -14.12
CA HIS A 93 0.77 -15.70 -14.19
C HIS A 93 1.70 -16.88 -13.86
N ASP A 94 3.00 -16.72 -14.04
CA ASP A 94 4.00 -17.73 -13.70
C ASP A 94 4.24 -17.75 -12.18
N THR A 95 3.98 -18.89 -11.56
CA THR A 95 4.11 -19.04 -10.10
C THR A 95 5.57 -18.96 -9.63
N GLU A 96 6.53 -19.42 -10.42
CA GLU A 96 7.95 -19.33 -10.07
C GLU A 96 8.43 -17.88 -10.12
N GLU A 97 7.98 -17.11 -11.12
CA GLU A 97 8.32 -15.68 -11.21
C GLU A 97 7.64 -14.88 -10.09
N VAL A 98 6.41 -15.24 -9.68
CA VAL A 98 5.78 -14.68 -8.47
C VAL A 98 6.66 -14.89 -7.24
N GLU A 99 7.10 -16.12 -6.97
CA GLU A 99 7.91 -16.42 -5.79
C GLU A 99 9.29 -15.75 -5.85
N LYS A 100 9.85 -15.59 -7.06
CA LYS A 100 11.09 -14.82 -7.26
C LYS A 100 10.89 -13.35 -6.88
N VAL A 101 9.81 -12.71 -7.33
CA VAL A 101 9.47 -11.33 -6.94
C VAL A 101 9.27 -11.22 -5.43
N VAL A 102 8.54 -12.15 -4.82
CA VAL A 102 8.35 -12.17 -3.36
C VAL A 102 9.70 -12.27 -2.65
N LYS A 103 10.56 -13.19 -3.06
CA LYS A 103 11.89 -13.39 -2.45
C LYS A 103 12.78 -12.14 -2.58
N GLU A 104 12.72 -11.46 -3.72
CA GLU A 104 13.56 -10.28 -3.99
C GLU A 104 13.04 -9.01 -3.30
N CYS A 105 11.71 -8.82 -3.25
CA CYS A 105 11.12 -7.56 -2.79
C CYS A 105 10.58 -7.60 -1.35
N ALA A 106 10.25 -8.77 -0.79
CA ALA A 106 9.62 -8.87 0.52
C ALA A 106 10.66 -8.91 1.66
N VAL A 107 11.45 -7.83 1.78
CA VAL A 107 12.56 -7.72 2.73
C VAL A 107 12.32 -6.60 3.73
N ASP A 108 12.41 -6.92 5.03
CA ASP A 108 12.45 -5.91 6.09
C ASP A 108 13.85 -5.26 6.17
N PHE A 109 13.90 -3.95 6.38
CA PHE A 109 15.13 -3.17 6.53
C PHE A 109 15.28 -2.61 7.95
N ALA A 110 16.35 -1.84 8.20
CA ALA A 110 16.70 -1.35 9.52
C ALA A 110 15.62 -0.45 10.13
N THR A 111 14.89 0.29 9.29
CA THR A 111 13.78 1.15 9.71
C THR A 111 12.52 0.86 8.92
N ASN A 112 11.35 1.19 9.49
CA ASN A 112 10.06 1.08 8.80
C ASN A 112 10.00 1.97 7.55
N HIS A 113 10.60 3.17 7.62
CA HIS A 113 10.65 4.09 6.48
C HIS A 113 11.50 3.52 5.33
N GLU A 114 12.67 2.98 5.65
CA GLU A 114 13.51 2.30 4.66
C GLU A 114 12.80 1.07 4.08
N THR A 115 12.14 0.28 4.92
CA THR A 115 11.37 -0.90 4.49
C THR A 115 10.29 -0.51 3.48
N LEU A 116 9.45 0.48 3.82
CA LEU A 116 8.43 1.01 2.93
C LEU A 116 9.03 1.42 1.57
N HIS A 117 10.10 2.23 1.60
CA HIS A 117 10.68 2.78 0.39
C HIS A 117 11.29 1.70 -0.52
N GLN A 118 12.07 0.79 0.04
CA GLN A 118 12.75 -0.27 -0.72
C GLN A 118 11.76 -1.27 -1.32
N VAL A 119 10.76 -1.69 -0.54
CA VAL A 119 9.70 -2.59 -1.01
C VAL A 119 8.89 -1.94 -2.12
N TRP A 120 8.46 -0.68 -1.92
CA TRP A 120 7.70 0.08 -2.90
C TRP A 120 8.45 0.22 -4.23
N GLN A 121 9.71 0.64 -4.19
CA GLN A 121 10.55 0.76 -5.38
C GLN A 121 10.79 -0.58 -6.09
N CYS A 122 11.07 -1.64 -5.33
CA CYS A 122 11.28 -2.98 -5.89
C CYS A 122 10.05 -3.43 -6.69
N LEU A 123 8.86 -3.32 -6.10
CA LEU A 123 7.62 -3.76 -6.74
C LEU A 123 7.22 -2.90 -7.96
N HIS A 124 7.48 -1.59 -7.94
CA HIS A 124 7.32 -0.75 -9.13
C HIS A 124 8.28 -1.17 -10.25
N LYS A 125 9.56 -1.41 -9.94
CA LYS A 125 10.56 -1.88 -10.91
C LYS A 125 10.21 -3.24 -11.51
N LYS A 126 9.54 -4.10 -10.73
CA LYS A 126 9.03 -5.41 -11.18
C LYS A 126 7.68 -5.32 -11.90
N GLY A 127 7.07 -4.14 -11.99
CA GLY A 127 5.78 -3.95 -12.62
C GLY A 127 4.58 -4.52 -11.84
N VAL A 128 4.76 -4.81 -10.55
CA VAL A 128 3.67 -5.29 -9.69
C VAL A 128 2.73 -4.16 -9.29
N LEU A 129 3.29 -2.98 -9.04
CA LEU A 129 2.53 -1.78 -8.72
C LEU A 129 2.52 -0.87 -9.95
N GLN A 130 1.45 -0.93 -10.74
CA GLN A 130 1.26 -0.04 -11.89
C GLN A 130 -0.18 0.47 -11.94
N SER A 131 -0.32 1.76 -12.28
CA SER A 131 -1.58 2.27 -12.82
C SER A 131 -1.72 1.77 -14.26
N LYS A 132 -2.93 1.36 -14.67
CA LYS A 132 -3.19 0.72 -15.97
C LYS A 132 -2.83 1.57 -17.20
N ASN A 133 -2.49 2.85 -17.02
CA ASN A 133 -2.32 3.82 -18.10
C ASN A 133 -0.87 4.04 -18.58
N LYS A 134 0.12 3.21 -18.21
CA LYS A 134 1.51 3.39 -18.69
C LYS A 134 1.80 2.85 -20.10
N HIS A 135 0.78 2.39 -20.85
CA HIS A 135 0.92 1.79 -22.19
C HIS A 135 -0.05 2.35 -23.25
N GLU A 136 -0.36 3.64 -23.21
CA GLU A 136 -0.94 4.35 -24.36
C GLU A 136 0.00 5.44 -24.87
#